data_AF-A0A917B0T1-F1
#
_entry.id   AF-A0A917B0T1-F1
#
_cell.length_a   1.000
_cell.length_b   1.000
_cell.length_c   1.000
_cell.angle_alpha   90.00
_cell.angle_beta   90.00
_cell.angle_gamma   90.00
#
_symmetry.space_group_name_H-M   'P 1'
#
loop_
_entity.id
_entity.type
_entity.pdbx_description
1 polymer ?
#
loop_
_entity_poly.entity_id
_entity_poly.type
_entity_poly.pdbx_seq_one_letter_code
_entity_poly.pdbx_strand_id
1 'polypeptide(L)' 'MTMNPMDDFLYHLKRYMEYTTEMRSSYEHLSEHEKKMILEAHPDGNSPEVISKQVYQWHDTLFKRMEKEK' A
#
# COMPACT_ATOMS: atom_id res chain seq x y z
N MET A 1 4.09 25.28 -12.12
CA MET A 1 2.80 24.98 -11.47
C MET A 1 3.14 24.31 -10.16
N THR A 2 2.92 24.98 -9.02
CA THR A 2 3.05 24.35 -7.70
C THR A 2 1.92 23.34 -7.57
N MET A 3 2.23 22.04 -7.63
CA MET A 3 1.25 20.99 -7.31
C MET A 3 0.72 21.26 -5.90
N ASN A 4 -0.60 21.18 -5.73
CA ASN A 4 -1.22 21.25 -4.42
C ASN A 4 -0.63 20.13 -3.54
N PRO A 5 -0.22 20.40 -2.29
CA PRO A 5 0.30 19.37 -1.38
C PRO A 5 -0.60 18.13 -1.27
N MET A 6 -1.92 18.31 -1.42
CA MET A 6 -2.86 17.19 -1.42
C MET A 6 -2.74 16.31 -2.67
N ASP A 7 -2.57 16.92 -3.85
CA ASP A 7 -2.40 16.18 -5.11
C ASP A 7 -1.07 15.43 -5.12
N ASP A 8 -0.02 16.02 -4.52
CA ASP A 8 1.27 15.37 -4.33
C ASP A 8 1.16 14.16 -3.38
N PHE A 9 0.44 14.31 -2.27
CA PHE A 9 0.17 13.20 -1.36
C PHE A 9 -0.60 12.07 -2.04
N LEU A 10 -1.63 12.38 -2.85
CA LEU A 10 -2.38 11.39 -3.62
C LEU A 10 -1.49 10.67 -4.64
N TYR A 11 -0.59 11.39 -5.30
CA TYR A 11 0.39 10.80 -6.20
C TYR A 11 1.27 9.78 -5.47
N HIS A 12 1.80 10.17 -4.31
CA HIS A 12 2.61 9.27 -3.48
C HIS A 12 1.83 8.07 -2.94
N LEU A 13 0.57 8.27 -2.53
CA LEU A 13 -0.30 7.18 -2.10
C LEU A 13 -0.57 6.18 -3.23
N LYS A 14 -0.83 6.67 -4.44
CA LYS A 14 -0.99 5.82 -5.63
C LYS A 14 0.28 5.02 -5.93
N ARG A 15 1.45 5.66 -5.88
CA ARG A 15 2.73 4.95 -6.05
C ARG A 15 2.96 3.90 -4.96
N TYR A 16 2.54 4.19 -3.73
CA TYR A 16 2.63 3.22 -2.64
C TYR A 16 1.70 2.01 -2.87
N MET A 17 0.51 2.20 -3.45
CA MET A 17 -0.36 1.08 -3.87
C MET A 17 0.30 0.19 -4.93
N GLU A 18 0.94 0.81 -5.92
CA GLU A 18 1.66 0.08 -6.98
C GLU A 18 2.79 -0.74 -6.35
N TYR A 19 3.60 -0.12 -5.50
CA TYR A 19 4.70 -0.78 -4.81
C TYR A 19 4.25 -1.96 -3.92
N THR A 20 3.16 -1.78 -3.17
CA THR A 20 2.64 -2.85 -2.30
C THR A 20 2.01 -3.99 -3.10
N THR A 21 1.47 -3.71 -4.29
CA THR A 21 1.00 -4.73 -5.23
C THR A 21 2.15 -5.55 -5.80
N GLU A 22 3.23 -4.88 -6.22
CA GLU A 22 4.46 -5.54 -6.67
C GLU A 22 5.07 -6.39 -5.55
N MET A 23 5.15 -5.84 -4.34
CA MET A 23 5.66 -6.54 -3.16
C MET A 23 4.81 -7.78 -2.83
N ARG A 24 3.48 -7.69 -2.91
CA ARG A 24 2.58 -8.83 -2.76
C ARG A 24 2.85 -9.89 -3.82
N SER A 25 2.97 -9.47 -5.08
CA SER A 25 3.27 -10.39 -6.18
C SER A 25 4.62 -11.09 -5.97
N SER A 26 5.68 -10.37 -5.61
CA SER A 26 6.97 -11.00 -5.30
C SER A 26 6.86 -11.97 -4.13
N TYR A 27 6.10 -11.62 -3.08
CA TYR A 27 5.87 -12.48 -1.92
C TYR A 27 5.14 -13.79 -2.24
N GLU A 28 4.19 -13.77 -3.18
CA GLU A 28 3.45 -14.97 -3.61
C GLU A 28 4.37 -16.04 -4.24
N HIS A 29 5.45 -15.62 -4.90
CA HIS A 29 6.42 -16.51 -5.56
C HIS A 29 7.51 -17.05 -4.63
N LEU A 30 7.60 -16.58 -3.39
CA LEU A 30 8.59 -17.04 -2.41
C LEU A 30 8.25 -18.42 -1.86
N SER A 31 9.28 -19.13 -1.40
CA SER A 31 9.09 -20.35 -0.61
C SER A 31 8.47 -20.04 0.76
N GLU A 32 7.85 -21.05 1.38
CA GLU A 32 7.26 -20.90 2.72
C GLU A 32 8.29 -20.49 3.79
N HIS A 33 9.56 -20.91 3.62
CA HIS A 33 10.64 -20.49 4.51
C HIS A 33 10.95 -19.00 4.38
N GLU A 34 11.05 -18.49 3.14
CA GLU A 34 11.30 -17.08 2.86
C GLU A 34 10.12 -16.19 3.31
N LYS A 35 8.89 -16.64 3.06
CA LYS A 35 7.69 -15.98 3.57
C LYS A 35 7.72 -15.83 5.08
N LYS A 36 8.07 -16.91 5.80
CA LYS A 36 8.18 -16.90 7.25
C LYS A 36 9.27 -15.93 7.75
N MET A 37 10.45 -15.91 7.13
CA MET A 37 11.51 -14.96 7.47
C MET A 37 11.05 -13.50 7.32
N ILE A 38 10.32 -13.19 6.26
CA ILE A 38 9.78 -11.84 6.02
C ILE A 38 8.75 -11.47 7.09
N LEU A 39 7.84 -12.39 7.44
CA LEU A 39 6.83 -12.15 8.48
C LEU A 39 7.46 -11.96 9.86
N GLU A 40 8.47 -12.77 10.22
CA GLU A 40 9.19 -12.66 11.49
C GLU A 40 10.01 -11.37 11.60
N ALA A 41 10.51 -10.87 10.46
CA ALA A 41 11.22 -9.59 10.39
C ALA A 41 10.28 -8.37 10.39
N HIS A 42 8.98 -8.55 10.13
CA HIS A 42 8.03 -7.46 10.09
C HIS A 42 7.64 -7.02 11.53
N PRO A 43 7.70 -5.72 11.88
CA PRO A 43 7.43 -5.24 13.26
C PRO A 43 6.09 -5.71 13.85
N ASP A 44 5.05 -5.70 13.03
CA ASP A 44 3.69 -6.10 13.40
C ASP A 44 3.25 -7.45 12.78
N GLY A 45 4.17 -8.19 12.15
CA GLY A 45 3.85 -9.44 11.46
C GLY A 45 2.86 -9.34 10.28
N ASN A 46 2.61 -8.14 9.75
CA ASN A 46 1.69 -7.97 8.62
C ASN A 46 2.32 -8.53 7.33
N SER A 47 1.55 -9.38 6.63
CA SER A 47 1.97 -9.86 5.32
C SER A 47 1.85 -8.76 4.26
N PRO A 48 2.63 -8.83 3.16
CA PRO A 48 2.47 -7.93 2.02
C PRO A 48 1.04 -7.86 1.46
N GLU A 49 0.26 -8.93 1.60
CA GLU A 49 -1.16 -8.96 1.25
C GLU A 49 -2.00 -8.04 2.14
N VAL A 50 -1.80 -8.12 3.47
CA VAL A 50 -2.49 -7.26 4.44
C VAL A 50 -2.13 -5.80 4.19
N ILE A 51 -0.84 -5.52 3.97
CA ILE A 51 -0.35 -4.16 3.67
C ILE A 51 -1.02 -3.63 2.41
N SER A 52 -0.95 -4.37 1.30
CA SER A 52 -1.60 -3.98 0.03
C SER A 52 -3.08 -3.64 0.25
N LYS A 53 -3.83 -4.51 0.92
CA LYS A 53 -5.26 -4.29 1.22
C LYS A 53 -5.50 -3.00 2.02
N GLN A 54 -4.69 -2.73 3.04
CA GLN A 54 -4.79 -1.51 3.85
C GLN A 54 -4.54 -0.26 3.00
N VAL A 55 -3.56 -0.29 2.09
CA VAL A 55 -3.28 0.87 1.22
C VAL A 55 -4.42 1.11 0.24
N TYR A 56 -4.99 0.07 -0.38
CA TYR A 56 -6.17 0.21 -1.23
C TYR A 56 -7.36 0.82 -0.47
N GLN A 57 -7.64 0.34 0.75
CA GLN A 57 -8.71 0.89 1.57
C GLN A 57 -8.46 2.34 1.98
N TRP A 58 -7.20 2.70 2.26
CA TRP A 58 -6.82 4.07 2.58
C TRP A 58 -7.07 5.00 1.38
N HIS A 59 -6.60 4.61 0.20
CA HIS A 59 -6.84 5.35 -1.04
C HIS A 59 -8.33 5.54 -1.32
N ASP A 60 -9.13 4.47 -1.29
CA ASP A 60 -10.57 4.55 -1.55
C ASP A 60 -11.30 5.43 -0.54
N THR A 61 -10.93 5.34 0.74
CA THR A 61 -11.53 6.14 1.80
C THR A 61 -11.20 7.61 1.62
N LEU A 62 -9.95 7.92 1.29
CA LEU A 62 -9.50 9.29 1.07
C LEU A 62 -10.16 9.90 -0.17
N PHE A 63 -10.20 9.16 -1.27
CA PHE A 63 -10.81 9.59 -2.52
C PHE A 63 -12.31 9.89 -2.34
N LYS A 64 -13.05 9.00 -1.68
CA LYS A 64 -14.47 9.21 -1.35
C LYS A 64 -14.72 10.43 -0.46
N ARG A 65 -13.80 10.75 0.45
CA ARG A 65 -13.91 11.96 1.30
C ARG A 65 -13.68 13.22 0.45
N MET A 66 -12.68 13.20 -0.43
CA MET A 66 -12.40 14.33 -1.31
C MET A 66 -13.52 14.61 -2.31
N GLU A 67 -14.18 13.59 -2.85
CA GLU A 67 -15.35 13.77 -3.72
C GLU A 67 -16.54 14.41 -2.99
N LYS A 68 -16.70 14.13 -1.68
CA LYS A 68 -17.77 14.70 -0.86
C LYS A 68 -17.49 16.14 -0.40
N GLU A 69 -16.23 16.57 -0.42
CA GLU A 69 -15.83 17.94 -0.06
C GLU A 69 -15.76 18.89 -1.27
N LYS A 70 -16.00 18.38 -2.49
CA LYS A 70 -16.17 19.18 -3.71
C LYS A 70 -17.63 19.56 -3.94
#